data_AF-A0A6B3SR22-F1
#
_entry.id   AF-A0A6B3SR22-F1
#
_cell.length_a   1.000
_cell.length_b   1.000
_cell.length_c   1.000
_cell.angle_alpha   90.00
_cell.angle_beta   90.00
_cell.angle_gamma   90.00
#
_symmetry.space_group_name_H-M   'P 1'
#
loop_
_entity.id
_entity.type
_entity.pdbx_description
1 polymer ?
#
loop_
_entity_poly.entity_id
_entity_poly.type
_entity_poly.pdbx_seq_one_letter_code
_entity_poly.pdbx_strand_id
1 'polypeptide(L)'
;MTTSDLNTDLYQLTTRVHRHIGFQKIRMGAMLCVLEDTGDWRGRAAAQTFRGFLLEEGIHPQAARQYMKVARRFILELEISKDDLLTISRASMRVLCAAAEVASEENLAELIDLIATLPRPEAMEEIKVRYGYDDRARPQVPEISRPVGKILSDMGELTHLQRAELFSRLGLGTAGVPASHALD
;
A
#
# COMPACT_ATOMS: atom_id res chain seq x y z
N MET A 1 -41.85 11.41 -6.13
CA MET A 1 -40.45 10.99 -6.36
C MET A 1 -40.45 9.92 -7.41
N THR A 2 -39.89 10.21 -8.57
CA THR A 2 -39.80 9.23 -9.66
C THR A 2 -38.61 8.30 -9.39
N THR A 3 -38.63 7.08 -9.92
CA THR A 3 -37.51 6.13 -9.86
C THR A 3 -36.20 6.70 -10.45
N SER A 4 -36.29 7.72 -11.31
CA SER A 4 -35.14 8.46 -11.85
C SER A 4 -34.44 9.30 -10.78
N ASP A 5 -35.18 9.99 -9.91
CA ASP A 5 -34.63 10.89 -8.88
C ASP A 5 -33.85 10.12 -7.80
N LEU A 6 -34.34 8.92 -7.44
CA LEU A 6 -33.68 8.01 -6.48
C LEU A 6 -32.35 7.46 -7.02
N ASN A 7 -32.28 7.11 -8.30
CA ASN A 7 -31.07 6.57 -8.91
C ASN A 7 -29.96 7.62 -9.03
N THR A 8 -30.32 8.87 -9.34
CA THR A 8 -29.38 10.00 -9.38
C THR A 8 -28.78 10.27 -8.01
N ASP A 9 -29.60 10.21 -6.94
CA ASP A 9 -29.15 10.47 -5.57
C ASP A 9 -28.19 9.36 -5.06
N LEU A 10 -28.50 8.09 -5.32
CA LEU A 10 -27.65 6.95 -4.95
C LEU A 10 -26.30 6.97 -5.67
N TYR A 11 -26.27 7.35 -6.95
CA TYR A 11 -25.03 7.47 -7.71
C TYR A 11 -24.12 8.57 -7.14
N GLN A 12 -24.69 9.73 -6.82
CA GLN A 12 -23.95 10.84 -6.21
C GLN A 12 -23.41 10.45 -4.83
N LEU A 13 -24.22 9.76 -4.01
CA LEU A 13 -23.80 9.26 -2.71
C LEU A 13 -22.64 8.27 -2.83
N THR A 14 -22.74 7.29 -3.74
CA THR A 14 -21.67 6.31 -3.99
C THR A 14 -20.38 6.99 -4.41
N THR A 15 -20.47 8.02 -5.27
CA THR A 15 -19.32 8.80 -5.72
C THR A 15 -18.64 9.53 -4.56
N ARG A 16 -19.43 10.15 -3.66
CA ARG A 16 -18.91 10.81 -2.45
C ARG A 16 -18.22 9.83 -1.51
N VAL A 17 -18.82 8.65 -1.29
CA VAL A 17 -18.25 7.60 -0.45
C VAL A 17 -16.93 7.08 -1.03
N HIS A 18 -16.87 6.82 -2.34
CA HIS A 18 -15.63 6.39 -3.00
C HIS A 18 -14.52 7.43 -2.88
N ARG A 19 -14.82 8.72 -3.12
CA ARG A 19 -13.86 9.80 -2.93
C ARG A 19 -13.36 9.85 -1.49
N HIS A 20 -14.26 9.74 -0.51
CA HIS A 20 -13.89 9.77 0.90
C HIS A 20 -12.98 8.59 1.28
N ILE A 21 -13.33 7.37 0.88
CA ILE A 21 -12.52 6.17 1.14
C ILE A 21 -11.15 6.28 0.50
N GLY A 22 -11.07 6.74 -0.75
CA GLY A 22 -9.79 6.95 -1.44
C GLY A 22 -8.91 7.97 -0.72
N PHE A 23 -9.49 9.09 -0.28
CA PHE A 23 -8.78 10.10 0.50
C PHE A 23 -8.27 9.55 1.83
N GLN A 24 -9.08 8.77 2.56
CA GLN A 24 -8.62 8.14 3.81
C GLN A 24 -7.48 7.16 3.57
N LYS A 25 -7.48 6.42 2.45
CA LYS A 25 -6.37 5.52 2.09
C LYS A 25 -5.07 6.30 1.85
N ILE A 26 -5.12 7.41 1.11
CA ILE A 26 -3.96 8.28 0.89
C ILE A 26 -3.46 8.83 2.24
N ARG A 27 -4.37 9.35 3.08
CA ARG A 27 -4.03 9.86 4.41
C ARG A 27 -3.39 8.78 5.30
N MET A 28 -3.93 7.55 5.27
CA MET A 28 -3.34 6.42 5.96
C MET A 28 -1.94 6.10 5.42
N GLY A 29 -1.74 6.15 4.11
CA GLY A 29 -0.42 6.04 3.49
C GLY A 29 0.59 7.03 4.05
N ALA A 30 0.21 8.31 4.21
CA ALA A 30 1.08 9.33 4.77
C ALA A 30 1.45 9.03 6.24
N MET A 31 0.47 8.66 7.05
CA MET A 31 0.71 8.27 8.46
C MET A 31 1.64 7.05 8.56
N LEU A 32 1.45 6.05 7.68
CA LEU A 32 2.30 4.86 7.62
C LEU A 32 3.73 5.20 7.17
N CYS A 33 3.93 6.15 6.25
CA CYS A 33 5.27 6.65 5.90
C CYS A 33 5.96 7.26 7.12
N VAL A 34 5.28 8.14 7.86
CA VAL A 34 5.86 8.75 9.06
C VAL A 34 6.20 7.70 10.11
N LEU A 35 5.31 6.74 10.37
CA LEU A 35 5.61 5.65 11.29
C LEU A 35 6.83 4.85 10.84
N GLU A 36 6.89 4.44 9.57
CA GLU A 36 8.02 3.67 9.02
C GLU A 36 9.35 4.44 9.14
N ASP A 37 9.35 5.72 8.77
CA ASP A 37 10.54 6.58 8.72
C ASP A 37 11.05 6.92 10.13
N THR A 38 10.15 7.14 11.10
CA THR A 38 10.52 7.44 12.51
C THR A 38 10.87 6.19 13.31
N GLY A 39 10.32 5.03 12.93
CA GLY A 39 10.42 3.81 13.73
C GLY A 39 9.46 3.76 14.92
N ASP A 40 8.51 4.71 15.04
CA ASP A 40 7.55 4.79 16.16
C ASP A 40 6.57 3.60 16.24
N TRP A 41 6.52 2.78 15.19
CA TRP A 41 5.83 1.49 15.20
C TRP A 41 6.55 0.45 16.05
N ARG A 42 7.87 0.60 16.31
CA ARG A 42 8.64 -0.37 17.10
C ARG A 42 8.21 -0.30 18.56
N GLY A 43 8.04 -1.47 19.18
CA GLY A 43 7.54 -1.58 20.56
C GLY A 43 6.04 -1.33 20.68
N ARG A 44 5.36 -0.95 19.59
CA ARG A 44 3.91 -1.07 19.45
C ARG A 44 3.66 -2.41 18.78
N ALA A 45 2.89 -3.26 19.46
CA ALA A 45 2.68 -4.64 19.05
C ALA A 45 3.96 -5.52 19.17
N ALA A 46 3.82 -6.85 19.11
CA ALA A 46 4.95 -7.79 19.25
C ALA A 46 5.82 -7.86 17.98
N ALA A 47 5.58 -6.95 17.03
CA ALA A 47 6.16 -6.94 15.71
C ALA A 47 7.65 -6.54 15.72
N GLN A 48 8.50 -7.41 15.15
CA GLN A 48 9.92 -7.14 14.92
C GLN A 48 10.19 -6.43 13.57
N THR A 49 9.21 -6.40 12.68
CA THR A 49 9.32 -5.79 11.34
C THR A 49 8.10 -4.92 11.06
N PHE A 50 8.24 -3.90 10.22
CA PHE A 50 7.12 -3.04 9.86
C PHE A 50 6.00 -3.83 9.17
N ARG A 51 6.33 -4.87 8.40
CA ARG A 51 5.34 -5.82 7.85
C ARG A 51 4.58 -6.55 8.95
N GLY A 52 5.25 -7.02 10.00
CA GLY A 52 4.62 -7.64 11.16
C GLY A 52 3.67 -6.67 11.85
N PHE A 53 4.09 -5.42 12.03
CA PHE A 53 3.28 -4.36 12.62
C PHE A 53 1.99 -4.15 11.82
N LEU A 54 2.08 -4.05 10.49
CA LEU A 54 0.91 -3.92 9.63
C LEU A 54 -0.06 -5.09 9.80
N LEU A 55 0.43 -6.33 9.89
CA LEU A 55 -0.41 -7.51 10.07
C LEU A 55 -1.11 -7.52 11.44
N GLU A 56 -0.40 -7.16 12.51
CA GLU A 56 -0.96 -7.08 13.86
C GLU A 56 -2.04 -6.00 13.98
N GLU A 57 -1.88 -4.87 13.27
CA GLU A 57 -2.88 -3.81 13.16
C GLU A 57 -4.02 -4.13 12.16
N GLY A 58 -4.05 -5.34 11.59
CA GLY A 58 -5.08 -5.76 10.62
C GLY A 58 -4.99 -5.05 9.26
N ILE A 59 -3.83 -4.47 8.94
CA ILE A 59 -3.58 -3.74 7.69
C ILE A 59 -2.88 -4.67 6.69
N HIS A 60 -3.51 -4.90 5.54
CA HIS A 60 -2.91 -5.74 4.49
C HIS A 60 -1.61 -5.11 3.94
N PRO A 61 -0.43 -5.77 4.06
CA PRO A 61 0.85 -5.14 3.74
C PRO A 61 0.99 -4.63 2.30
N GLN A 62 0.45 -5.38 1.33
CA GLN A 62 0.49 -4.96 -0.07
C GLN A 62 -0.33 -3.69 -0.32
N ALA A 63 -1.47 -3.55 0.35
CA ALA A 63 -2.32 -2.37 0.21
C ALA A 63 -1.65 -1.16 0.90
N ALA A 64 -1.11 -1.37 2.10
CA ALA A 64 -0.31 -0.36 2.80
C ALA A 64 0.81 0.20 1.92
N ARG A 65 1.60 -0.68 1.27
CA ARG A 65 2.69 -0.24 0.37
C ARG A 65 2.19 0.59 -0.80
N GLN A 66 1.04 0.27 -1.37
CA GLN A 66 0.42 1.10 -2.42
C GLN A 66 0.04 2.49 -1.88
N TYR A 67 -0.61 2.54 -0.70
CA TYR A 67 -1.02 3.78 -0.08
C TYR A 67 0.17 4.66 0.26
N MET A 68 1.20 4.07 0.86
CA MET A 68 2.46 4.72 1.21
C MET A 68 3.17 5.26 -0.03
N LYS A 69 3.22 4.49 -1.12
CA LYS A 69 3.82 4.94 -2.39
C LYS A 69 3.15 6.20 -2.92
N VAL A 70 1.82 6.20 -2.99
CA VAL A 70 1.04 7.36 -3.45
C VAL A 70 1.23 8.54 -2.52
N ALA A 71 1.13 8.33 -1.21
CA ALA A 71 1.29 9.39 -0.23
C ALA A 71 2.70 9.98 -0.22
N ARG A 72 3.74 9.14 -0.33
CA ARG A 72 5.13 9.60 -0.36
C ARG A 72 5.35 10.52 -1.56
N ARG A 73 4.94 10.11 -2.77
CA ARG A 73 5.09 10.96 -3.95
C ARG A 73 4.24 12.23 -3.88
N PHE A 74 2.95 12.10 -3.64
CA PHE A 74 2.01 13.22 -3.79
C PHE A 74 1.96 14.16 -2.59
N ILE A 75 2.19 13.68 -1.37
CA ILE A 75 2.10 14.51 -0.17
C ILE A 75 3.47 14.93 0.30
N LEU A 76 4.41 13.98 0.42
CA LEU A 76 5.70 14.26 1.07
C LEU A 76 6.74 14.83 0.10
N GLU A 77 6.68 14.47 -1.18
CA GLU A 77 7.66 14.90 -2.19
C GLU A 77 7.14 16.06 -3.06
N LEU A 78 5.92 15.98 -3.59
CA LEU A 78 5.35 16.98 -4.50
C LEU A 78 4.38 17.97 -3.82
N GLU A 79 4.10 17.80 -2.53
CA GLU A 79 3.27 18.69 -1.72
C GLU A 79 1.94 19.11 -2.38
N ILE A 80 1.23 18.15 -3.01
CA ILE A 80 -0.04 18.41 -3.69
C ILE A 80 -1.06 19.01 -2.71
N SER A 81 -1.81 20.00 -3.19
CA SER A 81 -2.86 20.66 -2.42
C SER A 81 -3.93 19.67 -1.95
N LYS A 82 -4.57 19.98 -0.82
CA LYS A 82 -5.66 19.13 -0.29
C LYS A 82 -6.81 18.99 -1.30
N ASP A 83 -7.11 20.03 -2.06
CA ASP A 83 -8.22 20.05 -3.03
C ASP A 83 -7.91 19.16 -4.24
N ASP A 84 -6.66 19.17 -4.71
CA ASP A 84 -6.21 18.27 -5.78
C ASP A 84 -6.17 16.81 -5.31
N LEU A 85 -5.72 16.56 -4.08
CA LEU A 85 -5.78 15.23 -3.48
C LEU A 85 -7.21 14.70 -3.42
N LEU A 86 -8.17 15.54 -2.99
CA LEU A 86 -9.59 15.19 -2.98
C LEU A 86 -10.14 14.93 -4.38
N THR A 87 -9.63 15.65 -5.38
CA THR A 87 -10.01 15.50 -6.78
C THR A 87 -9.58 14.14 -7.32
N ILE A 88 -8.32 13.75 -7.14
CA ILE A 88 -7.80 12.46 -7.62
C ILE A 88 -8.20 11.27 -6.74
N SER A 89 -8.70 11.49 -5.51
CA SER A 89 -9.05 10.43 -4.55
C SER A 89 -10.13 9.46 -5.03
N ARG A 90 -10.90 9.81 -6.07
CA ARG A 90 -11.88 8.89 -6.67
C ARG A 90 -11.20 7.82 -7.54
N ALA A 91 -10.00 8.08 -8.05
CA ALA A 91 -9.29 7.15 -8.90
C ALA A 91 -8.90 5.87 -8.14
N SER A 92 -8.83 4.76 -8.88
CA SER A 92 -8.41 3.50 -8.28
C SER A 92 -6.96 3.59 -7.79
N MET A 93 -6.63 2.92 -6.69
CA MET A 93 -5.28 2.94 -6.14
C MET A 93 -4.21 2.47 -7.14
N ARG A 94 -4.57 1.59 -8.07
CA ARG A 94 -3.67 1.16 -9.16
C ARG A 94 -3.28 2.31 -10.09
N VAL A 95 -4.25 3.16 -10.47
CA VAL A 95 -3.99 4.36 -11.30
C VAL A 95 -3.13 5.34 -10.52
N LEU A 96 -3.46 5.59 -9.25
CA LEU A 96 -2.69 6.49 -8.39
C LEU A 96 -1.24 6.00 -8.21
N CYS A 97 -1.02 4.69 -8.03
CA CYS A 97 0.34 4.14 -7.96
C CYS A 97 1.10 4.32 -9.28
N ALA A 98 0.44 4.16 -10.43
CA ALA A 98 1.08 4.37 -11.73
C ALA A 98 1.44 5.84 -11.94
N ALA A 99 0.51 6.74 -11.64
CA ALA A 99 0.76 8.18 -11.68
C ALA A 99 1.89 8.60 -10.73
N ALA A 100 1.92 8.07 -9.50
CA ALA A 100 2.98 8.34 -8.53
C ALA A 100 4.36 7.84 -8.98
N GLU A 101 4.46 6.91 -9.94
CA GLU A 101 5.75 6.49 -10.50
C GLU A 101 6.33 7.51 -11.49
N VAL A 102 5.47 8.27 -12.15
CA VAL A 102 5.86 9.16 -13.26
C VAL A 102 5.67 10.64 -12.96
N ALA A 103 4.94 10.97 -11.88
CA ALA A 103 4.66 12.34 -11.51
C ALA A 103 5.95 13.09 -11.19
N SER A 104 6.06 14.32 -11.64
CA SER A 104 7.08 15.32 -11.35
C SER A 104 6.41 16.68 -11.14
N GLU A 105 7.13 17.68 -10.64
CA GLU A 105 6.59 19.04 -10.51
C GLU A 105 6.11 19.60 -11.86
N GLU A 106 6.79 19.25 -12.96
CA GLU A 106 6.50 19.75 -14.31
C GLU A 106 5.21 19.19 -14.90
N ASN A 107 4.89 17.92 -14.63
CA ASN A 107 3.73 17.23 -15.22
C ASN A 107 2.55 17.05 -14.25
N LEU A 108 2.67 17.55 -13.02
CA LEU A 108 1.73 17.30 -11.93
C LEU A 108 0.30 17.74 -12.25
N ALA A 109 0.14 18.96 -12.76
CA ALA A 109 -1.16 19.53 -13.07
C ALA A 109 -1.89 18.75 -14.17
N GLU A 110 -1.16 18.35 -15.22
CA GLU A 110 -1.70 17.53 -16.31
C GLU A 110 -2.10 16.14 -15.81
N LEU A 111 -1.26 15.51 -14.97
CA LEU A 111 -1.58 14.21 -14.37
C LEU A 111 -2.82 14.27 -13.48
N ILE A 112 -2.98 15.32 -12.68
CA ILE A 112 -4.18 15.50 -11.84
C ILE A 112 -5.44 15.57 -12.71
N ASP A 113 -5.42 16.37 -13.78
CA ASP A 113 -6.55 16.50 -14.70
C ASP A 113 -6.87 15.18 -15.41
N LEU A 114 -5.85 14.49 -15.92
CA LEU A 114 -5.98 13.18 -16.57
C LEU A 114 -6.62 12.15 -15.62
N ILE A 115 -6.15 12.07 -14.37
CA ILE A 115 -6.66 11.11 -13.38
C ILE A 115 -8.09 11.46 -12.94
N ALA A 116 -8.43 12.74 -12.89
CA ALA A 116 -9.74 13.21 -12.45
C ALA A 116 -10.84 12.94 -13.50
N THR A 117 -10.47 13.05 -14.77
CA THR A 117 -11.40 13.05 -15.92
C THR A 117 -11.59 11.66 -16.52
N LEU A 118 -10.51 10.88 -16.68
CA LEU A 118 -10.57 9.64 -17.45
C LEU A 118 -11.03 8.41 -16.63
N PRO A 119 -11.76 7.48 -17.26
CA PRO A 119 -11.97 6.14 -16.72
C PRO A 119 -10.65 5.41 -16.48
N ARG A 120 -10.66 4.47 -15.52
CA ARG A 120 -9.47 3.66 -15.16
C ARG A 120 -8.68 3.09 -16.36
N PRO A 121 -9.28 2.39 -17.34
CA PRO A 121 -8.51 1.78 -18.42
C PRO A 121 -7.82 2.83 -19.30
N GLU A 122 -8.53 3.92 -19.61
CA GLU A 122 -8.03 5.04 -20.42
C GLU A 122 -6.92 5.78 -19.69
N ALA A 123 -7.11 6.10 -18.41
CA ALA A 123 -6.09 6.75 -17.58
C ALA A 123 -4.80 5.92 -17.52
N MET A 124 -4.89 4.59 -17.38
CA MET A 124 -3.72 3.72 -17.37
C MET A 124 -2.98 3.73 -18.71
N GLU A 125 -3.70 3.70 -19.83
CA GLU A 125 -3.09 3.71 -21.16
C GLU A 125 -2.44 5.08 -21.45
N GLU A 126 -3.11 6.18 -21.12
CA GLU A 126 -2.56 7.53 -21.28
C GLU A 126 -1.29 7.72 -20.43
N ILE A 127 -1.30 7.25 -19.17
CA ILE A 127 -0.11 7.31 -18.31
C ILE A 127 1.06 6.53 -18.92
N LYS A 128 0.77 5.36 -19.49
CA LYS A 128 1.77 4.52 -20.16
C LYS A 128 2.31 5.15 -21.44
N VAL A 129 1.44 5.68 -22.29
CA VAL A 129 1.81 6.24 -23.59
C VAL A 129 2.57 7.57 -23.42
N ARG A 130 2.10 8.46 -22.54
CA ARG A 130 2.70 9.80 -22.38
C ARG A 130 3.96 9.80 -21.53
N TYR A 131 3.99 8.99 -20.47
CA TYR A 131 5.06 9.06 -19.46
C TYR A 131 5.91 7.78 -19.38
N GLY A 132 5.67 6.81 -20.28
CA GLY A 132 6.49 5.61 -20.37
C GLY A 132 6.35 4.66 -19.17
N TYR A 133 5.21 4.68 -18.47
CA TYR A 133 4.95 3.75 -17.36
C TYR A 133 4.98 2.29 -17.86
N ASP A 134 5.99 1.52 -17.43
CA ASP A 134 6.09 0.09 -17.71
C ASP A 134 5.73 -0.75 -16.47
N ASP A 135 4.53 -1.33 -16.46
CA ASP A 135 4.08 -2.24 -15.40
C ASP A 135 4.98 -3.48 -15.26
N ARG A 136 5.79 -3.80 -16.30
CA ARG A 136 6.72 -4.94 -16.32
C ARG A 136 8.08 -4.63 -15.70
N ALA A 137 8.43 -3.36 -15.49
CA ALA A 137 9.68 -2.96 -14.86
C ALA A 137 9.65 -3.14 -13.33
N ARG A 138 8.49 -3.48 -12.74
CA ARG A 138 8.44 -3.91 -11.34
C ARG A 138 9.23 -5.21 -11.20
N PRO A 139 10.12 -5.34 -10.19
CA PRO A 139 10.74 -6.63 -9.91
C PRO A 139 9.61 -7.63 -9.69
N GLN A 140 9.47 -8.58 -10.62
CA GLN A 140 8.61 -9.71 -10.41
C GLN A 140 9.15 -10.39 -9.16
N VAL A 141 8.44 -10.26 -8.05
CA VAL A 141 8.66 -11.15 -6.91
C VAL A 141 8.55 -12.54 -7.54
N PRO A 142 9.62 -13.36 -7.52
CA PRO A 142 9.61 -14.64 -8.20
C PRO A 142 8.33 -15.35 -7.78
N GLU A 143 7.54 -15.81 -8.75
CA GLU A 143 6.26 -16.42 -8.48
C GLU A 143 6.48 -17.58 -7.51
N ILE A 144 6.22 -17.30 -6.24
CA ILE A 144 6.27 -18.30 -5.19
C ILE A 144 5.16 -19.26 -5.58
N SER A 145 5.52 -20.50 -5.89
CA SER A 145 4.56 -21.51 -6.34
C SER A 145 3.40 -21.57 -5.33
N ARG A 146 2.16 -21.74 -5.81
CA ARG A 146 0.96 -21.76 -4.95
C ARG A 146 1.12 -22.64 -3.69
N PRO A 147 1.77 -23.83 -3.76
CA PRO A 147 2.07 -24.61 -2.56
C PRO A 147 2.98 -23.89 -1.56
N VAL A 148 4.04 -23.22 -2.03
CA VAL A 148 4.97 -22.47 -1.17
C VAL A 148 4.28 -21.22 -0.61
N GLY A 149 3.43 -20.55 -1.39
CA GLY A 149 2.63 -19.43 -0.91
C GLY A 149 1.68 -19.82 0.22
N LYS A 150 1.05 -21.00 0.11
CA LYS A 150 0.21 -21.58 1.18
C LYS A 150 1.04 -21.91 2.42
N ILE A 151 2.19 -22.56 2.26
CA ILE A 151 3.10 -22.87 3.37
C ILE A 151 3.53 -21.59 4.10
N LEU A 152 3.89 -20.53 3.37
CA LEU A 152 4.28 -19.25 3.97
C LEU A 152 3.12 -18.54 4.69
N SER A 153 1.88 -18.69 4.19
CA SER A 153 0.68 -18.19 4.84
C SER A 153 0.40 -18.94 6.14
N ASP A 154 0.40 -20.27 6.08
CA ASP A 154 0.18 -21.16 7.22
C ASP A 154 1.28 -20.98 8.29
N MET A 155 2.53 -20.71 7.86
CA MET A 155 3.63 -20.34 8.75
C MET A 155 3.46 -18.95 9.41
N GLY A 156 2.73 -18.04 8.78
CA GLY A 156 2.40 -16.73 9.34
C GLY A 156 1.43 -16.80 10.52
N GLU A 157 0.62 -17.85 10.58
CA GLU A 157 -0.35 -18.12 11.65
C GLU A 157 0.26 -18.86 12.85
N LEU A 158 1.49 -19.36 12.72
CA LEU A 158 2.20 -20.07 13.78
C LEU A 158 2.74 -19.09 14.85
N THR A 159 2.56 -19.47 16.11
CA THR A 159 3.20 -18.78 17.24
C THR A 159 4.73 -18.87 17.15
N HIS A 160 5.43 -17.99 17.86
CA HIS A 160 6.90 -17.97 17.86
C HIS A 160 7.53 -19.31 18.28
N LEU A 161 6.94 -19.99 19.27
CA LEU A 161 7.38 -21.31 19.74
C LEU A 161 7.20 -22.39 18.67
N GLN A 162 6.05 -22.40 17.99
CA GLN A 162 5.75 -23.35 16.93
C GLN A 162 6.65 -23.16 15.70
N ARG A 163 7.00 -21.91 15.36
CA ARG A 163 7.96 -21.61 14.29
C ARG A 163 9.37 -22.09 14.65
N ALA A 164 9.82 -21.83 15.88
CA ALA A 164 11.12 -22.29 16.35
C ALA A 164 11.23 -23.83 16.35
N GLU A 165 10.17 -24.53 16.77
CA GLU A 165 10.10 -26.00 16.71
C GLU A 165 10.13 -26.52 15.27
N LEU A 166 9.35 -25.92 14.36
CA LEU A 166 9.32 -26.28 12.95
C LEU A 166 10.70 -26.10 12.30
N PHE A 167 11.37 -24.98 12.53
CA PHE A 167 12.72 -24.72 11.99
C PHE A 167 13.77 -25.69 12.55
N SER A 168 13.68 -26.01 13.85
CA SER A 168 14.53 -27.04 14.47
C SER A 168 14.33 -28.41 13.82
N ARG A 169 13.09 -28.80 13.49
CA ARG A 169 12.79 -30.09 12.82
C ARG A 169 13.22 -30.12 11.35
N LEU A 170 13.24 -28.97 10.69
CA LEU A 170 13.70 -28.84 9.30
C LEU A 170 15.22 -28.71 9.17
N GLY A 171 15.97 -28.75 10.28
CA GLY A 171 17.44 -28.60 10.27
C GLY A 171 17.91 -27.19 9.91
N LEU A 172 16.99 -26.21 9.89
CA LEU A 172 17.28 -24.81 9.66
C LEU A 172 17.58 -24.18 11.03
N GLY A 173 18.80 -24.42 11.52
CA GLY A 173 19.24 -23.93 12.82
C GLY A 173 19.05 -22.41 12.94
N THR A 174 18.41 -21.96 14.02
CA THR A 174 18.36 -20.56 14.41
C THR A 174 19.79 -20.09 14.66
N ALA A 175 20.34 -19.26 13.77
CA ALA A 175 21.59 -18.56 14.03
C ALA A 175 21.50 -17.85 15.38
N GLY A 176 22.49 -18.13 16.23
CA GLY A 176 22.39 -18.01 17.68
C GLY A 176 22.10 -16.61 18.20
N VAL A 177 21.31 -16.57 19.27
CA VAL A 177 21.44 -15.53 20.29
C VAL A 177 22.74 -15.87 21.06
N PRO A 178 23.79 -15.03 21.07
CA PRO A 178 24.94 -15.27 21.91
C PRO A 178 24.50 -15.15 23.38
N ALA A 179 24.68 -16.23 24.13
CA ALA A 179 24.54 -16.23 25.58
C ALA A 179 25.54 -15.21 26.15
N SER A 180 25.01 -14.16 26.79
CA SER A 180 25.80 -13.24 27.59
C SER A 180 26.57 -14.03 28.64
N HIS A 181 27.89 -13.88 28.62
CA HIS A 181 28.80 -14.28 29.68
C HIS A 181 28.28 -13.82 31.04
N ALA A 182 27.89 -14.78 31.87
CA ALA A 182 27.99 -14.69 33.31
C ALA A 182 29.22 -15.50 33.70
N LEU A 183 30.31 -14.83 34.06
CA LEU A 183 31.41 -15.41 34.81
C LEU A 183 31.96 -14.32 35.74
N ASP A 184 31.81 -14.59 37.04
CA ASP A 184 32.87 -14.37 38.01
C ASP A 184 34.12 -15.19 37.62
#